data_AF-A0A522BMK4-F1
#
_entry.id   AF-A0A522BMK4-F1
#
_cell.length_a   1.000
_cell.length_b   1.000
_cell.length_c   1.000
_cell.angle_alpha   90.00
_cell.angle_beta   90.00
_cell.angle_gamma   90.00
#
_symmetry.space_group_name_H-M   'P 1'
#
loop_
_entity.id
_entity.type
_entity.pdbx_description
1 polymer ?
#
loop_
_entity_poly.entity_id
_entity_poly.type
_entity_poly.pdbx_seq_one_letter_code
_entity_poly.pdbx_strand_id
1 'polypeptide(L)'
;MQAPIEPAELPADAVAFLEHQRVQRRLAARTLALYTQALECLAASAASEPVALREVRVHHVRHWAARLHAQGLGPRSIAIHLAAWRGFYRWLGRQGAVAANPVEGLRAPKAAKPLPKALSVEQAMGLAEHRAPADDGGRGRH
;
A
#
# COMPACT_ATOMS: atom_id res chain seq x y z
N MET A 1 21.48 1.39 -20.49
CA MET A 1 21.19 2.78 -20.08
C MET A 1 19.96 2.75 -19.19
N GLN A 2 20.16 2.51 -17.89
CA GLN A 2 19.05 2.40 -16.93
C GLN A 2 18.62 3.83 -16.58
N ALA A 3 17.41 4.21 -16.98
CA ALA A 3 16.87 5.54 -16.72
C ALA A 3 16.85 5.81 -15.20
N PRO A 4 17.23 7.02 -14.76
CA PRO A 4 17.14 7.40 -13.36
C PRO A 4 15.67 7.35 -12.92
N ILE A 5 15.40 6.68 -11.80
CA ILE A 5 14.15 6.79 -11.06
C ILE A 5 14.03 8.23 -10.55
N GLU A 6 13.42 9.11 -11.34
CA GLU A 6 13.05 10.46 -10.93
C GLU A 6 11.92 10.36 -9.89
N PRO A 7 12.06 10.92 -8.67
CA PRO A 7 11.01 10.91 -7.64
C PRO A 7 9.80 11.82 -7.94
N ALA A 8 9.55 12.17 -9.20
CA ALA A 8 8.35 12.88 -9.65
C ALA A 8 7.21 11.85 -9.69
N GLU A 9 6.16 11.83 -8.88
CA GLU A 9 5.41 12.89 -8.22
C GLU A 9 4.74 12.30 -6.97
N LEU A 10 5.54 11.85 -5.99
CA LEU A 10 4.93 11.44 -4.72
C LEU A 10 4.25 12.66 -4.08
N PRO A 11 2.98 12.54 -3.67
CA PRO A 11 2.25 13.62 -3.03
C PRO A 11 3.00 14.05 -1.77
N ALA A 12 2.99 15.35 -1.46
CA ALA A 12 3.69 15.90 -0.29
C ALA A 12 3.32 15.16 1.01
N ASP A 13 2.05 14.75 1.13
CA ASP A 13 1.54 13.94 2.23
C ASP A 13 2.29 12.59 2.37
N ALA A 14 2.58 11.88 1.27
CA ALA A 14 3.27 10.58 1.30
C ALA A 14 4.74 10.73 1.68
N VAL A 15 5.40 11.78 1.18
CA VAL A 15 6.79 12.09 1.53
C VAL A 15 6.90 12.38 3.03
N ALA A 16 6.01 13.23 3.55
CA ALA A 16 5.97 13.56 4.98
C ALA A 16 5.70 12.33 5.86
N PHE A 17 4.84 11.41 5.40
CA PHE A 17 4.61 10.14 6.08
C PHE A 17 5.87 9.25 6.11
N LEU A 18 6.58 9.09 4.99
CA LEU A 18 7.80 8.27 4.92
C LEU A 18 8.89 8.82 5.84
N GLU A 19 9.08 10.14 5.86
CA GLU A 19 10.01 10.81 6.76
C GLU A 19 9.61 10.61 8.23
N HIS A 20 8.31 10.75 8.55
CA HIS A 20 7.79 10.46 9.90
C HIS A 20 8.08 9.01 10.31
N GLN A 21 7.87 8.04 9.40
CA GLN A 21 8.14 6.62 9.66
C GLN A 21 9.63 6.34 9.86
N ARG A 22 10.51 7.01 9.10
CA ARG A 22 11.96 6.90 9.23
C ARG A 22 12.44 7.44 10.58
N VAL A 23 12.02 8.65 10.95
CA VAL A 23 12.51 9.34 12.14
C VAL A 23 11.90 8.78 13.42
N GLN A 24 10.58 8.60 13.46
CA GLN A 24 9.90 8.20 14.71
C GLN A 24 9.90 6.70 14.97
N ARG A 25 9.92 5.86 13.93
CA ARG A 25 9.78 4.41 14.09
C ARG A 25 11.06 3.63 13.80
N ARG A 26 12.13 4.30 13.34
CA ARG A 26 13.41 3.70 12.93
C ARG A 26 13.21 2.42 12.10
N LEU A 27 12.22 2.46 11.20
CA LEU A 27 11.90 1.32 10.36
C LEU A 27 13.12 0.94 9.52
N ALA A 28 13.34 -0.37 9.36
CA ALA A 28 14.40 -0.88 8.52
C ALA A 28 14.29 -0.28 7.11
N ALA A 29 15.43 0.09 6.51
CA ALA A 29 15.49 0.69 5.18
C ALA A 29 14.71 -0.12 4.13
N ARG A 30 14.74 -1.46 4.26
CA ARG A 30 13.97 -2.37 3.41
C ARG A 30 12.45 -2.16 3.53
N THR A 31 11.92 -2.03 4.74
CA THR A 31 10.48 -1.79 4.95
C THR A 31 10.06 -0.42 4.44
N LEU A 32 10.92 0.60 4.60
CA LEU A 32 10.68 1.92 4.02
C LEU A 32 10.60 1.85 2.49
N ALA A 33 11.53 1.14 1.83
CA ALA A 33 11.48 0.96 0.38
C ALA A 33 10.18 0.29 -0.09
N LEU A 34 9.69 -0.72 0.63
CA LEU A 34 8.40 -1.35 0.35
C LEU A 34 7.22 -0.39 0.49
N TYR A 35 7.27 0.48 1.49
CA TYR A 35 6.21 1.46 1.74
C TYR A 35 6.25 2.56 0.68
N THR A 36 7.44 3.01 0.26
CA THR A 36 7.61 3.95 -0.84
C THR A 36 6.95 3.40 -2.11
N GLN A 37 7.32 2.19 -2.52
CA GLN A 37 6.75 1.53 -3.71
C GLN A 37 5.22 1.39 -3.62
N ALA A 38 4.71 1.04 -2.45
CA ALA A 38 3.27 0.96 -2.24
C ALA A 38 2.58 2.33 -2.39
N LEU A 39 3.19 3.41 -1.89
CA LEU A 39 2.63 4.76 -1.99
C LEU A 39 2.75 5.35 -3.39
N GLU A 40 3.81 5.03 -4.13
CA GLU A 40 3.95 5.36 -5.55
C GLU A 40 2.82 4.71 -6.35
N CYS A 41 2.54 3.43 -6.09
CA CYS A 41 1.43 2.71 -6.71
C CYS A 41 0.05 3.33 -6.36
N LEU A 42 -0.14 3.77 -5.10
CA LEU A 42 -1.34 4.48 -4.67
C LEU A 42 -1.52 5.80 -5.43
N ALA A 43 -0.47 6.61 -5.51
CA ALA A 43 -0.48 7.89 -6.20
C ALA A 43 -0.78 7.73 -7.69
N ALA A 44 -0.13 6.76 -8.36
CA ALA A 44 -0.41 6.43 -9.75
C ALA A 44 -1.86 5.98 -9.97
N SER A 45 -2.41 5.16 -9.05
CA SER A 45 -3.81 4.71 -9.14
C SER A 45 -4.80 5.87 -8.96
N ALA A 46 -4.51 6.79 -8.03
CA ALA A 46 -5.33 7.99 -7.81
C ALA A 46 -5.24 8.99 -8.97
N ALA A 47 -4.09 9.10 -9.62
CA ALA A 47 -3.91 9.93 -10.82
C ALA A 47 -4.68 9.36 -12.03
N SER A 48 -4.75 8.03 -12.16
CA SER A 48 -5.51 7.35 -13.23
C SER A 48 -7.03 7.52 -13.08
N GLU A 49 -7.53 7.74 -11.87
CA GLU A 49 -8.94 7.96 -11.57
C GLU A 49 -9.04 9.28 -10.81
N PRO A 50 -8.91 10.45 -11.48
CA PRO A 50 -8.46 11.73 -10.94
C PRO A 50 -9.13 12.15 -9.62
N VAL A 51 -8.67 11.53 -8.53
CA VAL A 51 -9.25 11.60 -7.19
C VAL A 51 -8.14 12.05 -6.28
N ALA A 52 -8.43 13.09 -5.50
CA ALA A 52 -7.49 13.54 -4.50
C ALA A 52 -7.27 12.42 -3.47
N LEU A 53 -6.03 12.22 -3.03
CA LEU A 53 -5.70 11.18 -2.06
C LEU A 53 -6.49 11.31 -0.75
N ARG A 54 -6.86 12.53 -0.39
CA ARG A 54 -7.69 12.88 0.78
C ARG A 54 -9.17 12.54 0.59
N GLU A 55 -9.62 12.39 -0.64
CA GLU A 55 -11.00 12.04 -1.01
C GLU A 55 -11.18 10.56 -1.36
N VAL A 56 -10.10 9.77 -1.29
CA VAL A 56 -10.14 8.33 -1.53
C VAL A 56 -11.11 7.67 -0.55
N ARG A 57 -11.98 6.81 -1.11
CA ARG A 57 -12.98 6.05 -0.37
C ARG A 57 -12.68 4.56 -0.49
N VAL A 58 -13.33 3.77 0.36
CA VAL A 58 -13.16 2.31 0.46
C VAL A 58 -13.31 1.61 -0.90
N HIS A 59 -14.22 2.08 -1.77
CA HIS A 59 -14.44 1.47 -3.08
C HIS A 59 -13.27 1.67 -4.05
N HIS A 60 -12.62 2.84 -4.05
CA HIS A 60 -11.41 3.11 -4.84
C HIS A 60 -10.29 2.14 -4.43
N VAL A 61 -10.05 2.01 -3.12
CA VAL A 61 -9.01 1.12 -2.60
C VAL A 61 -9.27 -0.35 -2.95
N ARG A 62 -10.53 -0.80 -2.87
CA ARG A 62 -10.92 -2.16 -3.30
C ARG A 62 -10.71 -2.37 -4.79
N HIS A 63 -11.06 -1.38 -5.60
CA HIS A 63 -10.87 -1.42 -7.04
C HIS A 63 -9.38 -1.51 -7.41
N TRP A 64 -8.53 -0.66 -6.82
CA TRP A 64 -7.09 -0.67 -7.04
C TRP A 64 -6.44 -1.98 -6.57
N ALA A 65 -6.79 -2.50 -5.39
CA ALA A 65 -6.30 -3.78 -4.92
C ALA A 65 -6.69 -4.95 -5.86
N ALA A 66 -7.88 -4.89 -6.45
CA ALA A 66 -8.31 -5.87 -7.44
C ALA A 66 -7.56 -5.72 -8.78
N ARG A 67 -7.26 -4.48 -9.20
CA ARG A 67 -6.42 -4.21 -10.38
C ARG A 67 -5.00 -4.73 -10.19
N LEU A 68 -4.38 -4.52 -9.03
CA LEU A 68 -3.06 -5.08 -8.72
C LEU A 68 -3.06 -6.61 -8.78
N HIS A 69 -4.10 -7.24 -8.24
CA HIS A 69 -4.26 -8.69 -8.37
C HIS A 69 -4.41 -9.14 -9.83
N ALA A 70 -5.19 -8.41 -10.63
CA ALA A 70 -5.37 -8.70 -12.05
C ALA A 70 -4.08 -8.55 -12.86
N GLN A 71 -3.21 -7.61 -12.47
CA GLN A 71 -1.87 -7.40 -13.03
C GLN A 71 -0.87 -8.50 -12.64
N GLY A 72 -1.28 -9.51 -11.86
CA GLY A 72 -0.42 -10.63 -11.45
C GLY A 72 0.35 -10.37 -10.15
N LEU A 73 0.05 -9.29 -9.42
CA LEU A 73 0.67 -9.04 -8.12
C LEU A 73 0.22 -10.10 -7.10
N GLY A 74 1.17 -10.78 -6.49
CA GLY A 74 0.87 -11.85 -5.54
C GLY A 74 0.11 -11.34 -4.29
N PRO A 75 -0.69 -12.20 -3.63
CA PRO A 75 -1.49 -11.83 -2.46
C PRO A 75 -0.66 -11.27 -1.31
N ARG A 76 0.60 -11.72 -1.17
CA ARG A 76 1.55 -11.21 -0.18
C ARG A 76 1.95 -9.77 -0.48
N SER A 77 2.26 -9.44 -1.74
CA SER A 77 2.61 -8.09 -2.16
C SER A 77 1.44 -7.13 -1.98
N ILE A 78 0.23 -7.56 -2.33
CA ILE A 78 -1.00 -6.77 -2.11
C ILE A 78 -1.20 -6.51 -0.62
N ALA A 79 -0.95 -7.50 0.25
CA ALA A 79 -1.06 -7.30 1.69
C ALA A 79 -0.08 -6.25 2.22
N ILE A 80 1.15 -6.21 1.69
CA ILE A 80 2.15 -5.17 2.02
C ILE A 80 1.66 -3.79 1.56
N HIS A 81 1.12 -3.68 0.34
CA HIS A 81 0.58 -2.43 -0.16
C HIS A 81 -0.56 -1.91 0.71
N LEU A 82 -1.54 -2.78 1.04
CA LEU A 82 -2.65 -2.44 1.93
C LEU A 82 -2.16 -2.03 3.33
N ALA A 83 -1.10 -2.65 3.85
CA ALA A 83 -0.52 -2.28 5.14
C ALA A 83 0.11 -0.88 5.10
N ALA A 84 0.86 -0.56 4.03
CA ALA A 84 1.44 0.76 3.83
C ALA A 84 0.36 1.84 3.70
N TRP A 85 -0.66 1.60 2.84
CA TRP A 85 -1.77 2.53 2.65
C TRP A 85 -2.53 2.75 3.97
N ARG A 86 -2.83 1.68 4.72
CA ARG A 86 -3.50 1.79 6.02
C ARG A 86 -2.70 2.65 7.00
N GLY A 87 -1.38 2.48 7.05
CA GLY A 87 -0.49 3.30 7.87
C GLY A 87 -0.51 4.77 7.47
N PHE A 88 -0.47 5.04 6.16
CA PHE A 88 -0.52 6.37 5.58
C PHE A 88 -1.83 7.09 5.90
N TYR A 89 -2.99 6.47 5.64
CA TYR A 89 -4.29 7.06 5.94
C TYR A 89 -4.55 7.22 7.44
N ARG A 90 -4.00 6.33 8.29
CA ARG A 90 -4.03 6.51 9.74
C ARG A 90 -3.16 7.68 10.20
N TRP A 91 -2.06 7.96 9.52
CA TRP A 91 -1.25 9.14 9.78
C TRP A 91 -1.97 10.41 9.30
N LEU A 92 -2.55 10.41 8.10
CA LEU A 92 -3.37 11.53 7.60
C LEU A 92 -4.56 11.84 8.52
N GLY A 93 -5.25 10.82 9.03
CA GLY A 93 -6.36 11.02 9.96
C GLY A 93 -5.91 11.69 11.27
N ARG A 94 -4.71 11.37 11.76
CA ARG A 94 -4.12 12.04 12.93
C ARG A 94 -3.78 13.51 12.66
N GLN A 95 -3.49 13.86 11.42
CA GLN A 95 -3.27 15.25 10.98
C GLN A 95 -4.57 16.00 10.67
N GLY A 96 -5.73 15.35 10.79
CA GLY A 96 -7.03 15.93 10.42
C GLY A 96 -7.25 16.07 8.90
N ALA A 97 -6.39 15.46 8.08
CA ALA A 97 -6.46 15.58 6.61
C ALA A 97 -7.50 14.65 5.97
N VAL A 98 -7.94 13.61 6.69
CA VAL A 98 -9.03 12.70 6.29
C VAL A 98 -9.92 12.40 7.49
N ALA A 99 -11.23 12.30 7.25
CA ALA A 99 -12.21 12.03 8.31
C ALA A 99 -12.19 10.55 8.77
N ALA A 100 -11.90 9.63 7.86
CA ALA A 100 -11.85 8.20 8.13
C ALA A 100 -10.80 7.52 7.25
N ASN A 101 -10.26 6.39 7.71
CA ASN A 101 -9.30 5.62 6.95
C ASN A 101 -10.02 4.71 5.93
N PRO A 102 -9.91 4.95 4.61
CA PRO A 102 -10.60 4.16 3.60
C PRO A 102 -10.05 2.73 3.44
N VAL A 103 -8.90 2.44 4.06
CA VAL A 103 -8.23 1.13 4.01
C VAL A 103 -8.54 0.29 5.27
N GLU A 104 -9.20 0.89 6.25
CA GLU A 104 -9.59 0.19 7.48
C GLU A 104 -10.63 -0.89 7.17
N GLY A 105 -10.44 -2.09 7.72
CA GLY A 105 -11.30 -3.24 7.45
C GLY A 105 -11.08 -3.95 6.10
N LEU A 106 -10.25 -3.41 5.20
CA LEU A 106 -9.92 -4.07 3.93
C LEU A 106 -8.94 -5.22 4.13
N ARG A 107 -9.28 -6.38 3.57
CA ARG A 107 -8.41 -7.55 3.47
C ARG A 107 -7.92 -7.71 2.04
N ALA A 108 -6.71 -8.24 1.87
CA ALA A 108 -6.23 -8.65 0.56
C ALA A 108 -7.27 -9.61 -0.06
N PRO A 109 -7.59 -9.47 -1.35
CA PRO A 109 -8.59 -10.31 -2.00
C PRO A 109 -8.16 -11.77 -1.84
N LYS A 110 -8.96 -12.58 -1.12
CA LYS A 110 -8.89 -14.04 -1.23
C LYS A 110 -9.34 -14.36 -2.65
N ALA A 111 -8.51 -15.08 -3.41
CA ALA A 111 -8.75 -15.44 -4.80
C ALA A 111 -10.15 -16.09 -4.98
N ALA A 112 -11.17 -15.29 -5.25
CA ALA A 112 -12.55 -15.76 -5.47
C ALA A 112 -13.43 -14.67 -6.10
N LYS A 113 -13.07 -14.21 -7.31
CA LYS A 113 -13.98 -13.98 -8.47
C LYS A 113 -13.15 -13.33 -9.61
N PRO A 114 -13.28 -13.79 -10.87
CA PRO A 114 -12.60 -13.14 -12.00
C PRO A 114 -13.17 -11.73 -12.19
N LEU A 115 -12.30 -10.71 -12.12
CA LEU A 115 -12.59 -9.40 -12.71
C LEU A 115 -12.45 -9.50 -14.24
N PRO A 116 -13.24 -8.74 -15.02
CA PRO A 116 -13.36 -8.91 -16.46
C PRO A 116 -12.05 -8.59 -17.20
N LYS A 117 -11.87 -9.30 -18.31
CA LYS A 117 -10.74 -9.30 -19.27
C LYS A 117 -10.28 -7.89 -19.67
N ALA A 118 -9.42 -7.26 -18.89
CA ALA A 118 -8.50 -6.25 -19.37
C ALA A 118 -7.36 -6.14 -18.36
N LEU A 119 -6.14 -5.96 -18.86
CA LEU A 119 -4.92 -5.70 -18.07
C LEU A 119 -4.18 -6.96 -17.59
N SER A 120 -3.87 -7.86 -18.53
CA SER A 120 -2.51 -8.42 -18.55
C SER A 120 -1.58 -7.35 -19.11
N VAL A 121 -0.45 -7.09 -18.42
CA VAL A 121 0.88 -6.82 -18.99
C VAL A 121 1.79 -6.39 -17.81
N GLU A 122 2.62 -7.35 -17.43
CA GLU A 122 4.04 -7.23 -17.09
C GLU A 122 4.51 -6.66 -15.73
N GLN A 123 5.33 -7.51 -15.08
CA GLN A 123 6.42 -7.24 -14.12
C GLN A 123 6.10 -7.02 -12.64
N ALA A 124 5.87 -8.13 -11.92
CA ALA A 124 6.07 -8.22 -10.48
C ALA A 124 7.46 -8.85 -10.18
N MET A 125 8.53 -8.08 -10.34
CA MET A 125 9.88 -8.52 -9.96
C MET A 125 10.06 -8.44 -8.44
N GLY A 126 10.16 -9.62 -7.80
CA GLY A 126 11.08 -9.83 -6.67
C GLY A 126 10.70 -9.32 -5.28
N LEU A 127 9.52 -9.67 -4.75
CA LEU A 127 9.28 -9.60 -3.30
C LEU A 127 9.57 -10.95 -2.64
N ALA A 128 10.83 -11.36 -2.74
CA ALA A 128 11.34 -12.52 -2.03
C ALA A 128 11.33 -12.24 -0.52
N GLU A 129 10.74 -13.17 0.22
CA GLU A 129 11.03 -13.54 1.61
C GLU A 129 11.17 -12.40 2.64
N HIS A 130 10.12 -12.24 3.46
CA HIS A 130 10.30 -11.94 4.89
C HIS A 130 9.10 -12.45 5.69
N ARG A 131 9.30 -13.62 6.32
CA ARG A 131 8.47 -14.22 7.37
C ARG A 131 8.19 -13.15 8.43
N ALA A 132 6.92 -12.79 8.62
CA ALA A 132 6.52 -12.05 9.81
C ALA A 132 6.80 -12.95 11.02
N PRO A 133 7.42 -12.48 12.11
CA PRO A 133 7.25 -13.15 13.38
C PRO A 133 5.76 -13.03 13.71
N ALA A 134 5.09 -14.17 13.78
CA ALA A 134 3.81 -14.26 14.46
C ALA A 134 4.07 -13.76 15.88
N ASP A 135 3.42 -12.66 16.23
CA ASP A 135 3.21 -12.25 17.61
C ASP A 135 2.38 -13.35 18.27
N ASP A 136 3.06 -14.34 18.85
CA ASP A 136 2.47 -15.36 19.71
C ASP A 136 2.15 -14.69 21.06
N GLY A 137 1.08 -13.90 21.07
CA GLY A 137 0.42 -13.42 22.27
C GLY A 137 -0.58 -14.46 22.80
N GLY A 138 -0.11 -15.70 23.02
CA GLY A 138 -0.91 -16.84 23.50
C GLY A 138 -0.85 -17.01 25.02
N ARG A 139 -1.65 -16.23 25.73
CA ARG A 139 -1.93 -16.30 27.17
C ARG A 139 -2.44 -17.70 27.61
N GLY A 140 -1.76 -18.35 28.55
CA GLY A 140 -2.26 -19.47 29.36
C GLY A 140 -1.23 -19.81 30.44
N ARG A 141 -1.29 -19.23 31.65
CA ARG A 141 -2.12 -19.66 32.81
C ARG A 141 -1.96 -21.16 33.09
N HIS A 142 -1.04 -21.51 33.98
CA HIS A 142 -1.19 -22.53 35.05
C HIS A 142 -0.13 -22.28 36.11
#